data_AF-A0AAU2VER2-F1
#
_entry.id   AF-A0AAU2VER2-F1
#
_cell.length_a   1.000
_cell.length_b   1.000
_cell.length_c   1.000
_cell.angle_alpha   90.00
_cell.angle_beta   90.00
_cell.angle_gamma   90.00
#
_symmetry.space_group_name_H-M   'P 1'
#
loop_
_entity.id
_entity.type
_entity.pdbx_description
1 polymer ?
#
loop_
_entity_poly.entity_id
_entity_poly.type
_entity_poly.pdbx_seq_one_letter_code
_entity_poly.pdbx_strand_id
1 'polypeptide(L)'
;MSVADAGGGELFGLPMVVPRATEYARLGVAPEATAEEIRAAAARYDAQLQARGASQDEIVAAHAVSLESAEARAAHDARFPPLPLLRLEPTWEPVLDDRDAGLTVLRRDIETFLAAAGESVHHPMDTTRTDFTSDFTRTHVLDGFGDE
;
A
#
# COMPACT_ATOMS: atom_id res chain seq x y z
N MET A 1 -34.27 37.26 -11.55
CA MET A 1 -32.91 36.96 -11.08
C MET A 1 -32.92 35.51 -10.61
N SER A 2 -32.73 34.59 -11.57
CA SER A 2 -32.71 33.15 -11.33
C SER A 2 -31.26 32.76 -11.15
N VAL A 3 -30.88 32.35 -9.95
CA VAL A 3 -29.53 31.85 -9.68
C VAL A 3 -29.50 30.43 -10.21
N ALA A 4 -28.67 30.24 -11.23
CA ALA A 4 -28.44 28.98 -11.88
C ALA A 4 -27.98 27.91 -10.87
N ASP A 5 -28.63 26.76 -10.95
CA ASP A 5 -28.20 25.50 -10.36
C ASP A 5 -26.90 25.06 -11.06
N ALA A 6 -25.77 25.58 -10.55
CA ALA A 6 -24.44 25.25 -11.03
C ALA A 6 -23.81 24.25 -10.06
N GLY A 7 -23.88 22.97 -10.45
CA GLY A 7 -22.98 21.93 -9.94
C GLY A 7 -23.52 21.15 -8.75
N GLY A 8 -24.45 20.23 -9.01
CA GLY A 8 -24.56 19.00 -8.24
C GLY A 8 -23.29 18.16 -8.41
N GLY A 9 -22.20 18.59 -7.77
CA GLY A 9 -20.99 17.79 -7.64
C GLY A 9 -21.28 16.62 -6.73
N GLU A 10 -21.09 15.41 -7.21
CA GLU A 10 -21.22 14.16 -6.46
C GLU A 10 -20.34 14.21 -5.20
N LEU A 11 -20.91 14.61 -4.07
CA LEU A 11 -20.24 14.60 -2.76
C LEU A 11 -19.84 13.16 -2.31
N PHE A 12 -20.24 12.15 -3.08
CA PHE A 12 -20.02 10.72 -2.83
C PHE A 12 -19.51 9.98 -4.07
N GLY A 13 -18.84 10.65 -5.01
CA GLY A 13 -18.25 10.01 -6.20
C GLY A 13 -16.90 9.33 -5.95
N LEU A 14 -16.37 9.41 -4.73
CA LEU A 14 -15.15 8.71 -4.35
C LEU A 14 -15.47 7.24 -4.05
N PRO A 15 -14.67 6.27 -4.53
CA PRO A 15 -14.89 4.87 -4.23
C PRO A 15 -14.88 4.66 -2.72
N MET A 16 -15.80 3.84 -2.22
CA MET A 16 -15.92 3.56 -0.79
C MET A 16 -14.60 2.99 -0.28
N VAL A 17 -13.98 3.67 0.69
CA VAL A 17 -12.72 3.21 1.26
C VAL A 17 -13.01 1.98 2.12
N VAL A 18 -12.53 0.83 1.66
CA VAL A 18 -12.68 -0.45 2.35
C VAL A 18 -11.64 -0.53 3.46
N PRO A 19 -12.05 -0.72 4.73
CA PRO A 19 -11.09 -0.88 5.82
C PRO A 19 -10.21 -2.11 5.59
N ARG A 20 -8.91 -1.98 5.84
CA ARG A 20 -7.88 -3.02 5.59
C ARG A 20 -8.11 -4.32 6.33
N ALA A 21 -8.70 -4.23 7.52
CA ALA A 21 -9.01 -5.38 8.36
C ALA A 21 -10.19 -6.23 7.86
N THR A 22 -10.79 -5.89 6.71
CA THR A 22 -11.92 -6.62 6.16
C THR A 22 -11.49 -7.62 5.08
N GLU A 23 -12.30 -8.66 4.96
CA GLU A 23 -12.14 -9.73 3.99
C GLU A 23 -12.29 -9.21 2.54
N TYR A 24 -12.99 -8.09 2.33
CA TYR A 24 -13.04 -7.36 1.05
C TYR A 24 -11.66 -6.85 0.63
N ALA A 25 -10.93 -6.21 1.55
CA ALA A 25 -9.57 -5.72 1.28
C ALA A 25 -8.60 -6.87 1.01
N ARG A 26 -8.73 -7.98 1.75
CA ARG A 26 -7.92 -9.20 1.54
C ARG A 26 -8.12 -9.81 0.15
N LEU A 27 -9.34 -9.80 -0.36
CA LEU A 27 -9.67 -10.28 -1.71
C LEU A 27 -9.42 -9.22 -2.80
N GLY A 28 -9.15 -7.96 -2.43
CA GLY A 28 -8.96 -6.85 -3.36
C GLY A 28 -10.23 -6.49 -4.14
N VAL A 29 -11.40 -6.62 -3.50
CA VAL A 29 -12.71 -6.32 -4.10
C VAL A 29 -13.45 -5.26 -3.30
N ALA A 30 -14.29 -4.49 -3.97
CA ALA A 30 -15.14 -3.49 -3.33
C ALA A 30 -16.34 -4.17 -2.63
N PRO A 31 -16.95 -3.53 -1.62
CA PRO A 31 -18.14 -4.04 -0.95
C PRO A 31 -19.37 -4.04 -1.86
N GLU A 32 -19.32 -3.42 -3.04
CA GLU A 32 -20.35 -3.47 -4.07
C GLU A 32 -20.11 -4.60 -5.09
N ALA A 33 -19.00 -5.33 -5.00
CA ALA A 33 -18.65 -6.39 -5.94
C ALA A 33 -19.75 -7.46 -6.02
N THR A 34 -19.96 -7.95 -7.23
CA THR A 34 -20.88 -9.03 -7.54
C THR A 34 -20.36 -10.36 -7.01
N ALA A 35 -21.25 -11.35 -6.83
CA ALA A 35 -20.85 -12.69 -6.40
C ALA A 35 -19.87 -13.36 -7.38
N GLU A 36 -19.95 -13.02 -8.68
CA GLU A 36 -19.03 -13.53 -9.70
C GLU A 36 -17.63 -12.92 -9.55
N GLU A 37 -17.53 -11.62 -9.30
CA GLU A 37 -16.26 -10.93 -9.06
C GLU A 37 -15.59 -11.41 -7.77
N ILE A 38 -16.37 -11.63 -6.71
CA ILE A 38 -15.88 -12.19 -5.45
C ILE A 38 -15.30 -13.59 -5.67
N ARG A 39 -16.01 -14.45 -6.42
CA ARG A 39 -15.53 -15.81 -6.75
C ARG A 39 -14.26 -15.79 -7.58
N ALA A 40 -14.20 -14.91 -8.58
CA ALA A 40 -12.99 -14.73 -9.40
C ALA A 40 -11.81 -14.23 -8.56
N ALA A 41 -12.05 -13.31 -7.62
CA ALA A 41 -11.03 -12.82 -6.69
C ALA A 41 -10.55 -13.90 -5.72
N ALA A 42 -11.46 -14.70 -5.16
CA ALA A 42 -11.13 -15.85 -4.31
C ALA A 42 -10.24 -16.86 -5.06
N ALA A 43 -10.61 -17.23 -6.28
CA ALA A 43 -9.80 -18.15 -7.10
C ALA A 43 -8.39 -17.61 -7.39
N ARG A 44 -8.25 -16.30 -7.64
CA ARG A 44 -6.92 -15.67 -7.79
C ARG A 44 -6.12 -15.70 -6.50
N TYR A 45 -6.77 -15.46 -5.37
CA TYR A 45 -6.13 -15.49 -4.06
C TYR A 45 -5.65 -16.90 -3.70
N ASP A 46 -6.44 -17.93 -3.99
CA ASP A 46 -6.07 -19.34 -3.78
C ASP A 46 -4.85 -19.72 -4.63
N ALA A 47 -4.84 -19.31 -5.90
CA ALA A 47 -3.68 -19.53 -6.78
C ALA A 47 -2.41 -18.86 -6.23
N GLN A 48 -2.53 -17.67 -5.63
CA GLN A 48 -1.39 -16.99 -4.98
C GLN A 48 -0.91 -17.72 -3.73
N LEU A 49 -1.83 -18.22 -2.89
CA LEU A 49 -1.50 -19.00 -1.69
C LEU A 49 -0.77 -20.30 -2.06
N GLN A 50 -1.28 -21.01 -3.07
CA GLN A 50 -0.65 -22.23 -3.59
C GLN A 50 0.75 -21.95 -4.16
N ALA A 51 0.92 -20.88 -4.93
CA ALA A 51 2.22 -20.49 -5.49
C ALA A 51 3.25 -20.14 -4.41
N ARG A 52 2.81 -19.68 -3.25
CA ARG A 52 3.67 -19.39 -2.08
C ARG A 52 3.94 -20.61 -1.20
N GLY A 53 3.33 -21.76 -1.50
CA GLY A 53 3.48 -22.98 -0.69
C GLY A 53 2.74 -22.90 0.65
N ALA A 54 1.65 -22.14 0.72
CA ALA A 54 0.83 -22.06 1.93
C ALA A 54 0.33 -23.45 2.36
N SER A 55 0.29 -23.66 3.66
CA SER A 55 -0.25 -24.88 4.28
C SER A 55 -1.76 -25.00 4.07
N GLN A 56 -2.27 -26.22 4.16
CA GLN A 56 -3.71 -26.48 4.03
C GLN A 56 -4.52 -25.70 5.09
N ASP A 57 -3.96 -25.53 6.29
CA ASP A 57 -4.60 -24.79 7.39
C ASP A 57 -4.72 -23.29 7.07
N GLU A 58 -3.72 -22.70 6.41
CA GLU A 58 -3.76 -21.30 5.96
C GLU A 58 -4.81 -21.09 4.86
N ILE A 59 -4.94 -22.05 3.95
CA ILE A 59 -5.99 -22.04 2.90
C ILE A 59 -7.37 -22.16 3.55
N VAL A 60 -7.55 -23.08 4.50
CA VAL A 60 -8.84 -23.24 5.21
C VAL A 60 -9.17 -21.99 6.03
N ALA A 61 -8.20 -21.38 6.71
CA ALA A 61 -8.37 -20.12 7.43
C ALA A 61 -8.74 -18.96 6.49
N ALA A 62 -8.19 -18.93 5.27
CA ALA A 62 -8.57 -17.96 4.26
C ALA A 62 -10.06 -18.09 3.87
N HIS A 63 -10.56 -19.31 3.73
CA HIS A 63 -11.96 -19.59 3.38
C HIS A 63 -12.96 -19.55 4.55
N ALA A 64 -12.50 -19.34 5.78
CA ALA A 64 -13.35 -19.36 6.98
C ALA A 64 -14.51 -18.33 6.93
N VAL A 65 -14.36 -17.28 6.14
CA VAL A 65 -15.40 -16.27 5.87
C VAL A 65 -15.63 -16.21 4.36
N SER A 66 -16.56 -17.04 3.87
CA SER A 66 -16.93 -17.04 2.45
C SER A 66 -17.91 -15.91 2.15
N LEU A 67 -17.39 -14.80 1.62
CA LEU A 67 -18.19 -13.66 1.16
C LEU A 67 -19.03 -13.98 -0.11
N GLU A 68 -18.92 -15.19 -0.66
CA GLU A 68 -19.65 -15.60 -1.86
C GLU A 68 -21.15 -15.81 -1.60
N SER A 69 -21.53 -16.18 -0.38
CA SER A 69 -22.94 -16.36 -0.01
C SER A 69 -23.54 -15.05 0.50
N ALA A 70 -24.77 -14.75 0.08
CA ALA A 70 -25.48 -13.53 0.51
C ALA A 70 -25.68 -13.49 2.03
N GLU A 71 -25.87 -14.64 2.67
CA GLU A 71 -26.05 -14.75 4.12
C GLU A 71 -24.75 -14.46 4.89
N ALA A 72 -23.63 -15.06 4.47
CA ALA A 72 -22.34 -14.78 5.10
C ALA A 72 -21.88 -13.34 4.86
N ARG A 73 -22.21 -12.77 3.69
CA ARG A 73 -21.98 -11.35 3.39
C ARG A 73 -22.79 -10.44 4.30
N ALA A 74 -24.08 -10.69 4.47
CA ALA A 74 -24.91 -9.93 5.39
C ALA A 74 -24.42 -10.05 6.85
N ALA A 75 -23.99 -11.23 7.29
CA ALA A 75 -23.42 -11.43 8.62
C ALA A 75 -22.07 -10.72 8.80
N HIS A 76 -21.23 -10.71 7.76
CA HIS A 76 -19.97 -9.98 7.72
C HIS A 76 -20.21 -8.47 7.78
N ASP A 77 -21.08 -7.94 6.93
CA ASP A 77 -21.46 -6.53 6.89
C ASP A 77 -22.14 -6.10 8.20
N ALA A 78 -22.89 -6.98 8.88
CA ALA A 78 -23.46 -6.68 10.20
C ALA A 78 -22.39 -6.61 11.30
N ARG A 79 -21.34 -7.44 11.22
CA ARG A 79 -20.20 -7.43 12.16
C ARG A 79 -19.26 -6.26 11.90
N PHE A 80 -19.16 -5.85 10.64
CA PHE A 80 -18.36 -4.74 10.14
C PHE A 80 -19.26 -3.81 9.33
N PRO A 81 -20.20 -3.08 9.98
CA PRO A 81 -21.09 -2.15 9.28
C PRO A 81 -20.28 -1.25 8.36
N PRO A 82 -20.80 -0.78 7.21
CA PRO A 82 -20.04 0.10 6.34
C PRO A 82 -19.52 1.27 7.18
N LEU A 83 -18.20 1.22 7.39
CA LEU A 83 -17.44 1.99 8.35
C LEU A 83 -16.88 3.33 7.80
N PRO A 84 -17.42 4.02 6.76
CA PRO A 84 -16.84 5.30 6.35
C PRO A 84 -16.81 6.39 7.44
N LEU A 85 -17.61 6.27 8.51
CA LEU A 85 -17.80 7.37 9.47
C LEU A 85 -17.15 7.18 10.84
N LEU A 86 -16.70 5.98 11.22
CA LEU A 86 -16.37 5.71 12.64
C LEU A 86 -15.05 4.98 12.91
N ARG A 87 -14.30 4.57 11.90
CA ARG A 87 -12.94 4.02 12.13
C ARG A 87 -11.88 4.90 11.49
N LEU A 88 -11.08 5.52 12.35
CA LEU A 88 -9.78 6.06 11.98
C LEU A 88 -8.85 4.86 11.70
N GLU A 89 -8.78 4.43 10.44
CA GLU A 89 -7.81 3.44 10.01
C GLU A 89 -6.59 4.15 9.38
N PRO A 90 -5.36 3.63 9.58
CA PRO A 90 -4.20 4.18 8.92
C PRO A 90 -4.30 3.98 7.40
N THR A 91 -4.26 5.08 6.65
CA THR A 91 -4.35 5.10 5.18
C THR A 91 -2.99 5.04 4.49
N TRP A 92 -1.87 5.02 5.23
CA TRP A 92 -0.51 5.03 4.67
C TRP A 92 -0.17 3.75 3.91
N GLU A 93 0.59 3.83 2.82
CA GLU A 93 0.94 2.72 1.91
C GLU A 93 1.51 1.48 2.65
N PRO A 94 1.04 0.24 2.42
CA PRO A 94 1.48 -0.99 3.12
C PRO A 94 2.99 -1.29 3.02
N VAL A 95 3.74 -0.50 2.24
CA VAL A 95 5.21 -0.44 2.28
C VAL A 95 5.78 -0.24 3.69
N LEU A 96 5.03 0.32 4.66
CA LEU A 96 5.50 0.43 6.04
C LEU A 96 5.11 -0.77 6.95
N ASP A 97 4.32 -1.72 6.45
CA ASP A 97 3.98 -2.97 7.19
C ASP A 97 5.15 -3.95 7.17
N ASP A 98 5.93 -3.97 6.07
CA ASP A 98 7.22 -4.62 6.04
C ASP A 98 8.24 -3.73 6.77
N ARG A 99 8.77 -4.25 7.89
CA ARG A 99 9.72 -3.55 8.74
C ARG A 99 10.92 -3.01 7.96
N ASP A 100 11.43 -3.77 6.99
CA ASP A 100 12.64 -3.40 6.25
C ASP A 100 12.34 -2.28 5.23
N ALA A 101 11.16 -2.34 4.60
CA ALA A 101 10.69 -1.29 3.72
C ALA A 101 10.32 -0.01 4.49
N GLY A 102 9.68 -0.14 5.66
CA GLY A 102 9.39 0.97 6.56
C GLY A 102 10.64 1.68 7.08
N LEU A 103 11.67 0.91 7.46
CA LEU A 103 12.97 1.47 7.85
C LEU A 103 13.66 2.19 6.69
N THR A 104 13.53 1.67 5.47
CA THR A 104 14.11 2.30 4.28
C THR A 104 13.45 3.65 3.96
N VAL A 105 12.12 3.71 4.03
CA VAL A 105 11.37 4.96 3.84
C VAL A 105 11.70 5.97 4.94
N LEU A 106 11.64 5.55 6.21
CA LEU A 106 11.95 6.42 7.35
C LEU A 106 13.37 6.98 7.26
N ARG A 107 14.34 6.13 6.90
CA ARG A 107 15.72 6.55 6.69
C ARG A 107 15.79 7.63 5.60
N ARG A 108 15.16 7.40 4.45
CA ARG A 108 15.14 8.37 3.34
C ARG A 108 14.53 9.72 3.75
N ASP A 109 13.48 9.70 4.57
CA ASP A 109 12.85 10.92 5.06
C ASP A 109 13.78 11.69 6.01
N ILE A 110 14.49 10.99 6.90
CA ILE A 110 15.51 11.59 7.78
C ILE A 110 16.67 12.16 6.96
N GLU A 111 17.15 11.43 5.96
CA GLU A 111 18.21 11.91 5.05
C GLU A 111 17.78 13.19 4.33
N THR A 112 16.56 13.23 3.81
CA THR A 112 16.00 14.41 3.14
C THR A 112 15.90 15.61 4.09
N PHE A 113 15.45 15.38 5.32
CA PHE A 113 15.37 16.41 6.36
C PHE A 113 16.75 16.97 6.73
N LEU A 114 17.74 16.11 6.94
CA LEU A 114 19.11 16.52 7.28
C LEU A 114 19.78 17.26 6.11
N ALA A 115 19.62 16.78 4.88
CA ALA A 115 20.14 17.45 3.69
C ALA A 115 19.52 18.86 3.52
N ALA A 116 18.22 19.01 3.77
CA ALA A 116 17.55 20.30 3.75
C ALA A 116 18.05 21.27 4.84
N ALA A 117 18.55 20.74 5.96
CA ALA A 117 19.22 21.50 7.01
C ALA A 117 20.69 21.82 6.70
N GLY A 118 21.24 21.30 5.60
CA GLY A 118 22.64 21.49 5.21
C GLY A 118 23.62 20.54 5.91
N GLU A 119 23.12 19.52 6.61
CA GLU A 119 23.94 18.52 7.30
C GLU A 119 24.45 17.46 6.32
N SER A 120 25.64 16.91 6.59
CA SER A 120 26.21 15.84 5.78
C SER A 120 25.51 14.51 6.03
N VAL A 121 24.91 13.94 4.98
CA VAL A 121 24.20 12.66 5.05
C VAL A 121 25.13 11.50 4.68
N HIS A 122 25.14 10.45 5.51
CA HIS A 122 25.90 9.23 5.24
C HIS A 122 25.05 8.20 4.49
N HIS A 123 25.57 7.70 3.37
CA HIS A 123 24.96 6.62 2.59
C HIS A 123 25.82 5.34 2.72
N PRO A 124 25.30 4.24 3.29
CA PRO A 124 26.05 3.01 3.53
C PRO A 124 26.23 2.15 2.27
N MET A 125 25.42 2.35 1.22
CA MET A 125 25.52 1.63 -0.04
C MET A 125 25.26 2.57 -1.22
N ASP A 126 25.86 2.28 -2.37
CA ASP A 126 25.68 3.08 -3.59
C ASP A 126 24.22 3.12 -4.07
N THR A 127 23.47 2.03 -3.87
CA THR A 127 22.03 1.97 -4.19
C THR A 127 21.18 2.93 -3.35
N THR A 128 21.76 3.50 -2.29
CA THR A 128 21.09 4.43 -1.39
C THR A 128 21.61 5.86 -1.51
N ARG A 129 22.54 6.12 -2.43
CA ARG A 129 22.98 7.47 -2.79
C ARG A 129 21.98 8.10 -3.74
N THR A 130 21.65 9.36 -3.49
CA THR A 130 20.80 10.16 -4.39
C THR A 130 21.60 11.11 -5.27
N ASP A 131 22.90 11.27 -5.01
CA ASP A 131 23.82 12.10 -5.78
C ASP A 131 25.02 11.28 -6.29
N PHE A 132 25.22 11.34 -7.60
CA PHE A 132 26.30 10.70 -8.35
C PHE A 132 27.25 11.74 -8.97
N THR A 133 27.07 13.03 -8.69
CA THR A 133 27.87 14.11 -9.28
C THR A 133 29.37 13.92 -8.96
N SER A 134 29.68 13.44 -7.76
CA SER A 134 31.05 13.12 -7.34
C SER A 134 31.74 12.09 -8.24
N ASP A 135 30.99 11.17 -8.84
CA ASP A 135 31.55 10.07 -9.64
C ASP A 135 32.05 10.57 -11.00
N PHE A 136 31.55 11.72 -11.45
CA PHE A 136 32.02 12.42 -12.64
C PHE A 136 33.07 13.48 -12.30
N THR A 137 33.43 13.63 -11.02
CA THR A 137 34.44 14.58 -10.58
C THR A 137 35.75 13.85 -10.37
N ARG A 138 36.80 14.33 -11.03
CA ARG A 138 38.13 13.71 -10.98
C ARG A 138 38.58 13.61 -9.52
N THR A 139 38.83 12.40 -9.04
CA THR A 139 39.21 12.16 -7.65
C THR A 139 40.62 11.60 -7.60
N HIS A 140 41.52 12.28 -6.88
CA HIS A 140 42.94 11.90 -6.78
C HIS A 140 43.19 10.46 -6.29
N VAL A 141 42.23 9.88 -5.57
CA VAL A 141 42.29 8.50 -5.06
C VAL A 141 42.10 7.47 -6.18
N LEU A 142 41.26 7.75 -7.17
CA LEU A 142 40.92 6.81 -8.25
C LEU A 142 41.63 7.15 -9.57
N ASP A 143 41.78 8.44 -9.87
CA ASP A 143 42.32 8.92 -11.15
C ASP A 143 43.83 9.23 -11.09
N GLY A 144 44.44 9.04 -9.91
CA GLY A 144 45.83 9.39 -9.63
C GLY A 144 46.07 10.89 -9.57
N PHE A 145 47.29 11.27 -9.17
CA PHE A 145 47.79 12.61 -9.44
C PHE A 145 48.17 12.64 -10.92
N GLY A 146 47.38 13.32 -11.74
CA GLY A 146 47.81 13.62 -13.10
C GLY A 146 48.95 14.62 -12.99
N ASP A 147 50.19 14.15 -13.15
CA ASP A 147 51.31 15.02 -13.48
C ASP A 147 51.03 15.67 -14.85
N GLU A 148 51.35 16.96 -14.96
CA GLU A 148 51.30 17.75 -16.20
C GLU A 148 52.02 17.09 -17.38
#